data_AF-A0A1Q9YB97-F1
#
_entry.id   AF-A0A1Q9YB97-F1
#
_cell.length_a   1.000
_cell.length_b   1.000
_cell.length_c   1.000
_cell.angle_alpha   90.00
_cell.angle_beta   90.00
_cell.angle_gamma   90.00
#
_symmetry.space_group_name_H-M   'P 1'
#
loop_
_entity.id
_entity.type
_entity.pdbx_description
1 polymer ?
#
loop_
_entity_poly.entity_id
_entity_poly.type
_entity_poly.pdbx_seq_one_letter_code
_entity_poly.pdbx_strand_id
1 'polypeptide(L)'
;MNDTAKKQKDKQTVENGHDQLNSFHSNIGKRIQDGLSDQDLMKIMPSLMRAKQFAAFRGGNIRTLHYYDDKQIFQPAIRSESGYRYYLPDQSITFEYIKMLKEMNLSLSEIEDYMKNPNEDKFCTMLEDKLDEVHREMEQLKHKERFIKRKLKDLKASDEKNLNQITIEMQQGHNRFVYENKFDESDLELHFRQAFQFIPKELLSMGLGSFHNPLKPWAHNSFK
;
A
#
# COMPACT_ATOMS: atom_id res chain seq x y z
N MET A 1 -30.57 20.32 -36.23
CA MET A 1 -31.16 21.10 -35.12
C MET A 1 -31.19 20.35 -33.77
N ASN A 2 -30.39 19.29 -33.55
CA ASN A 2 -30.47 18.47 -32.31
C ASN A 2 -29.18 18.35 -31.47
N ASP A 3 -28.07 19.00 -31.84
CA ASP A 3 -26.81 18.91 -31.05
C ASP A 3 -26.76 19.88 -29.86
N THR A 4 -27.39 21.04 -29.98
CA THR A 4 -27.38 22.06 -28.92
C THR A 4 -28.25 21.67 -27.73
N ALA A 5 -29.36 20.97 -27.97
CA ALA A 5 -30.27 20.50 -26.93
C ALA A 5 -29.70 19.30 -26.15
N LYS A 6 -28.88 18.44 -26.80
CA LYS A 6 -28.22 17.31 -26.13
C LYS A 6 -27.11 17.78 -25.19
N LYS A 7 -26.27 18.74 -25.64
CA LYS A 7 -25.24 19.37 -24.80
C LYS A 7 -25.78 20.14 -23.60
N GLN A 8 -26.96 20.77 -23.72
CA GLN A 8 -27.60 21.46 -22.59
C GLN A 8 -28.20 20.47 -21.58
N LYS A 9 -28.78 19.35 -22.05
CA LYS A 9 -29.31 18.30 -21.17
C LYS A 9 -28.21 17.54 -20.42
N ASP A 10 -27.08 17.29 -21.08
CA ASP A 10 -25.92 16.65 -20.45
C ASP A 10 -25.27 17.56 -19.39
N LYS A 11 -25.09 18.86 -19.68
CA LYS A 11 -24.60 19.84 -18.69
C LYS A 11 -25.51 19.98 -17.48
N GLN A 12 -26.83 20.01 -17.69
CA GLN A 12 -27.79 20.19 -16.60
C GLN A 12 -27.99 18.91 -15.76
N THR A 13 -27.72 17.73 -16.33
CA THR A 13 -27.71 16.46 -15.58
C THR A 13 -26.46 16.36 -14.71
N VAL A 14 -25.34 16.86 -15.21
CA VAL A 14 -24.05 16.91 -14.49
C VAL A 14 -24.12 17.95 -13.34
N GLU A 15 -24.62 19.16 -13.58
CA GLU A 15 -24.85 20.20 -12.54
C GLU A 15 -25.80 19.74 -11.42
N ASN A 16 -26.90 19.04 -11.74
CA ASN A 16 -27.82 18.51 -10.72
C ASN A 16 -27.20 17.37 -9.88
N GLY A 17 -26.26 16.60 -10.43
CA GLY A 17 -25.50 15.59 -9.69
C GLY A 17 -24.46 16.20 -8.75
N HIS A 18 -23.80 17.28 -9.19
CA HIS A 18 -22.83 18.05 -8.38
C HIS A 18 -23.49 18.67 -7.13
N ASP A 19 -24.69 19.23 -7.27
CA ASP A 19 -25.43 19.82 -6.14
C ASP A 19 -25.94 18.75 -5.14
N GLN A 20 -26.30 17.56 -5.62
CA GLN A 20 -26.73 16.46 -4.75
C GLN A 20 -25.57 15.88 -3.94
N LEU A 21 -24.40 15.68 -4.55
CA LEU A 21 -23.21 15.24 -3.83
C LEU A 21 -22.80 16.29 -2.81
N ASN A 22 -22.69 17.57 -3.17
CA ASN A 22 -22.30 18.63 -2.22
C ASN A 22 -23.33 18.81 -1.08
N SER A 23 -24.62 18.64 -1.35
CA SER A 23 -25.68 18.63 -0.32
C SER A 23 -25.56 17.44 0.64
N PHE A 24 -25.26 16.24 0.12
CA PHE A 24 -25.05 15.02 0.91
C PHE A 24 -23.90 15.17 1.91
N HIS A 25 -22.84 15.88 1.51
CA HIS A 25 -21.67 16.06 2.37
C HIS A 25 -21.83 17.15 3.44
N SER A 26 -22.77 18.09 3.28
CA SER A 26 -22.95 19.23 4.21
C SER A 26 -23.53 18.88 5.60
N ASN A 27 -24.11 17.68 5.73
CA ASN A 27 -24.69 17.17 6.99
C ASN A 27 -23.86 16.07 7.65
N ILE A 28 -22.66 15.78 7.13
CA ILE A 28 -21.81 14.69 7.63
C ILE A 28 -21.38 14.99 9.07
N GLY A 29 -21.84 14.16 10.00
CA GLY A 29 -21.30 14.10 11.37
C GLY A 29 -21.76 15.20 12.33
N LYS A 30 -22.79 15.99 11.99
CA LYS A 30 -23.37 16.92 12.98
C LYS A 30 -24.00 16.11 14.12
N ARG A 31 -23.43 16.23 15.33
CA ARG A 31 -23.99 15.64 16.54
C ARG A 31 -25.36 16.23 16.80
N ILE A 32 -26.36 15.37 17.01
CA ILE A 32 -27.74 15.81 17.16
C ILE A 32 -27.97 16.34 18.59
N GLN A 33 -27.50 15.61 19.61
CA GLN A 33 -27.50 16.02 21.01
C GLN A 33 -26.74 14.99 21.86
N ASP A 34 -25.88 15.41 22.80
CA ASP A 34 -25.21 14.52 23.75
C ASP A 34 -25.93 14.52 25.11
N GLY A 35 -25.78 13.45 25.90
CA GLY A 35 -26.22 13.42 27.31
C GLY A 35 -27.64 12.91 27.58
N LEU A 36 -28.29 12.29 26.60
CA LEU A 36 -29.55 11.56 26.81
C LEU A 36 -29.29 10.15 27.34
N SER A 37 -30.23 9.62 28.14
CA SER A 37 -30.15 8.24 28.62
C SER A 37 -30.37 7.24 27.48
N ASP A 38 -29.80 6.03 27.59
CA ASP A 38 -29.98 4.97 26.58
C ASP A 38 -31.48 4.64 26.34
N GLN A 39 -32.31 4.72 27.38
CA GLN A 39 -33.75 4.44 27.28
C GLN A 39 -34.49 5.54 26.52
N ASP A 40 -34.11 6.79 26.73
CA ASP A 40 -34.75 7.93 26.06
C ASP A 40 -34.35 7.98 24.58
N LEU A 41 -33.08 7.68 24.27
CA LEU A 41 -32.61 7.58 22.89
C LEU A 41 -33.38 6.52 22.09
N MET A 42 -33.63 5.35 22.69
CA MET A 42 -34.39 4.28 22.03
C MET A 42 -35.87 4.62 21.82
N LYS A 43 -36.46 5.47 22.67
CA LYS A 43 -37.83 5.94 22.51
C LYS A 43 -37.96 7.02 21.44
N ILE A 44 -37.01 7.96 21.40
CA ILE A 44 -37.05 9.12 20.49
C ILE A 44 -36.60 8.72 19.08
N MET A 45 -35.59 7.86 18.97
CA MET A 45 -35.00 7.42 17.69
C MET A 45 -34.79 5.90 17.69
N PRO A 46 -35.85 5.11 17.43
CA PRO A 46 -35.80 3.65 17.52
C PRO A 46 -34.86 2.99 16.49
N SER A 47 -34.46 3.72 15.45
CA SER A 47 -33.53 3.26 14.43
C SER A 47 -32.04 3.45 14.79
N LEU A 48 -31.73 4.08 15.92
CA LEU A 48 -30.34 4.23 16.37
C LEU A 48 -29.69 2.88 16.66
N MET A 49 -28.48 2.72 16.17
CA MET A 49 -27.66 1.53 16.39
C MET A 49 -26.52 1.83 17.34
N ARG A 50 -26.35 1.01 18.38
CA ARG A 50 -25.09 1.02 19.14
C ARG A 50 -23.93 0.66 18.21
N ALA A 51 -22.72 1.11 18.53
CA ALA A 51 -21.50 0.78 17.78
C ALA A 51 -21.39 -0.71 17.39
N LYS A 52 -21.74 -1.63 18.31
CA LYS A 52 -21.78 -3.07 18.04
C LYS A 52 -22.77 -3.47 16.94
N GLN A 53 -23.98 -2.91 16.98
CA GLN A 53 -25.03 -3.18 16.00
C GLN A 53 -24.66 -2.57 14.64
N PHE A 54 -24.15 -1.33 14.63
CA PHE A 54 -23.70 -0.67 13.41
C PHE A 54 -22.54 -1.41 12.74
N ALA A 55 -21.54 -1.85 13.52
CA ALA A 55 -20.43 -2.66 13.04
C ALA A 55 -20.92 -3.98 12.42
N ALA A 56 -21.85 -4.67 13.09
CA ALA A 56 -22.44 -5.90 12.57
C ALA A 56 -23.25 -5.65 11.29
N PHE A 57 -23.98 -4.54 11.22
CA PHE A 57 -24.79 -4.15 10.07
C PHE A 57 -23.93 -3.87 8.81
N ARG A 58 -22.73 -3.32 8.95
CA ARG A 58 -21.83 -2.97 7.82
C ARG A 58 -20.65 -3.91 7.61
N GLY A 59 -20.57 -5.02 8.35
CA GLY A 59 -19.43 -5.95 8.25
C GLY A 59 -18.09 -5.32 8.68
N GLY A 60 -18.13 -4.43 9.68
CA GLY A 60 -16.97 -3.75 10.25
C GLY A 60 -16.59 -4.25 11.65
N ASN A 61 -15.48 -3.74 12.18
CA ASN A 61 -15.08 -3.98 13.56
C ASN A 61 -15.45 -2.77 14.43
N ILE A 62 -16.00 -3.01 15.62
CA ILE A 62 -16.28 -1.96 16.62
C ILE A 62 -15.03 -1.14 16.92
N ARG A 63 -13.85 -1.78 16.95
CA ARG A 63 -12.56 -1.11 17.14
C ARG A 63 -12.28 -0.08 16.04
N THR A 64 -12.65 -0.37 14.79
CA THR A 64 -12.51 0.56 13.67
C THR A 64 -13.40 1.80 13.87
N LEU A 65 -14.64 1.62 14.31
CA LEU A 65 -15.54 2.73 14.61
C LEU A 65 -15.01 3.61 15.75
N HIS A 66 -14.53 3.00 16.83
CA HIS A 66 -13.93 3.75 17.94
C HIS A 66 -12.69 4.52 17.48
N TYR A 67 -11.83 3.86 16.72
CA TYR A 67 -10.63 4.48 16.19
C TYR A 67 -10.92 5.64 15.24
N TYR A 68 -11.93 5.52 14.37
CA TYR A 68 -12.35 6.61 13.49
C TYR A 68 -13.00 7.77 14.24
N ASP A 69 -13.74 7.50 15.32
CA ASP A 69 -14.28 8.54 16.21
C ASP A 69 -13.17 9.28 16.96
N ASP A 70 -12.18 8.55 17.49
CA ASP A 70 -11.03 9.13 18.18
C ASP A 70 -10.17 10.00 17.24
N LYS A 71 -10.10 9.62 15.96
CA LYS A 71 -9.46 10.40 14.89
C LYS A 71 -10.38 11.45 14.26
N GLN A 72 -11.62 11.58 14.75
CA GLN A 72 -12.62 12.53 14.26
C GLN A 72 -12.99 12.39 12.77
N ILE A 73 -12.70 11.24 12.16
CA ILE A 73 -12.99 10.93 10.76
C ILE A 73 -14.43 10.46 10.59
N PHE A 74 -14.94 9.70 11.57
CA PHE A 74 -16.30 9.20 11.57
C PHE A 74 -16.83 9.15 13.01
N GLN A 75 -17.65 10.12 13.35
CA GLN A 75 -18.17 10.28 14.72
C GLN A 75 -19.57 9.68 14.85
N PRO A 76 -19.94 9.16 16.04
CA PRO A 76 -21.32 8.80 16.32
C PRO A 76 -22.22 10.02 16.24
N ALA A 77 -23.47 9.83 15.81
CA ALA A 77 -24.48 10.89 15.85
C ALA A 77 -24.73 11.38 17.28
N ILE A 78 -24.65 10.47 18.26
CA ILE A 78 -24.94 10.73 19.67
C ILE A 78 -24.01 9.92 20.58
N ARG A 79 -23.54 10.54 21.67
CA ARG A 79 -23.04 9.82 22.85
C ARG A 79 -24.07 9.89 23.97
N SER A 80 -24.48 8.73 24.48
CA SER A 80 -25.37 8.69 25.65
C SER A 80 -24.65 9.15 26.92
N GLU A 81 -25.42 9.46 27.95
CA GLU A 81 -24.90 9.83 29.28
C GLU A 81 -23.94 8.76 29.85
N SER A 82 -24.20 7.49 29.58
CA SER A 82 -23.37 6.35 30.00
C SER A 82 -22.09 6.19 29.15
N GLY A 83 -21.90 7.01 28.11
CA GLY A 83 -20.74 7.00 27.24
C GLY A 83 -20.84 6.04 26.05
N TYR A 84 -22.00 5.43 25.79
CA TYR A 84 -22.18 4.60 24.61
C TYR A 84 -22.31 5.45 23.34
N ARG A 85 -21.78 4.89 22.24
CA ARG A 85 -21.80 5.52 20.91
C ARG A 85 -22.96 4.99 20.09
N TYR A 86 -23.77 5.91 19.59
CA TYR A 86 -24.93 5.62 18.75
C TYR A 86 -24.78 6.23 17.37
N TYR A 87 -25.08 5.41 16.37
CA TYR A 87 -25.00 5.75 14.96
C TYR A 87 -26.38 5.66 14.32
N LEU A 88 -26.66 6.59 13.42
CA LEU A 88 -27.86 6.52 12.59
C LEU A 88 -27.65 5.54 11.42
N PRO A 89 -28.71 4.90 10.92
CA PRO A 89 -28.63 4.09 9.69
C PRO A 89 -28.04 4.87 8.51
N ASP A 90 -28.37 6.15 8.36
CA ASP A 90 -27.93 7.00 7.25
C ASP A 90 -26.41 7.24 7.26
N GLN A 91 -25.77 7.18 8.43
CA GLN A 91 -24.30 7.24 8.54
C GLN A 91 -23.61 6.04 7.89
N SER A 92 -24.35 4.99 7.52
CA SER A 92 -23.80 3.85 6.77
C SER A 92 -23.24 4.25 5.42
N ILE A 93 -23.84 5.23 4.75
CA ILE A 93 -23.37 5.69 3.43
C ILE A 93 -22.02 6.37 3.57
N THR A 94 -21.87 7.26 4.57
CA THR A 94 -20.58 7.88 4.91
C THR A 94 -19.54 6.83 5.29
N PHE A 95 -19.91 5.81 6.06
CA PHE A 95 -18.98 4.75 6.47
C PHE A 95 -18.45 3.95 5.28
N GLU A 96 -19.31 3.60 4.32
CA GLU A 96 -18.86 2.94 3.08
C GLU A 96 -17.98 3.84 2.23
N TYR A 97 -18.30 5.13 2.17
CA TYR A 97 -17.47 6.07 1.42
C TYR A 97 -16.05 6.16 2.00
N ILE A 98 -15.92 6.24 3.32
CA ILE A 98 -14.61 6.19 4.01
C ILE A 98 -13.89 4.86 3.73
N LYS A 99 -14.62 3.74 3.69
CA LYS A 99 -14.06 2.42 3.38
C LYS A 99 -13.52 2.35 1.95
N MET A 100 -14.28 2.86 0.98
CA MET A 100 -13.84 2.97 -0.42
C MET A 100 -12.55 3.81 -0.53
N LEU A 101 -12.50 4.97 0.12
CA LEU A 101 -11.30 5.81 0.15
C LEU A 101 -10.10 5.08 0.79
N LYS A 102 -10.34 4.26 1.82
CA LYS A 102 -9.31 3.41 2.41
C LYS A 102 -8.82 2.31 1.48
N GLU A 103 -9.72 1.69 0.72
CA GLU A 103 -9.37 0.67 -0.27
C GLU A 103 -8.51 1.25 -1.41
N MET A 104 -8.63 2.55 -1.70
CA MET A 104 -7.75 3.29 -2.61
C MET A 104 -6.39 3.66 -1.99
N ASN A 105 -6.05 3.10 -0.83
CA ASN A 105 -4.79 3.30 -0.12
C ASN A 105 -4.52 4.76 0.33
N LEU A 106 -5.58 5.53 0.59
CA LEU A 106 -5.42 6.83 1.25
C LEU A 106 -5.09 6.63 2.73
N SER A 107 -4.24 7.50 3.26
CA SER A 107 -4.01 7.66 4.70
C SER A 107 -5.24 8.26 5.38
N LEU A 108 -5.31 8.13 6.71
CA LEU A 108 -6.45 8.66 7.48
C LEU A 108 -6.52 10.18 7.45
N SER A 109 -5.36 10.85 7.39
CA SER A 109 -5.26 12.30 7.26
C SER A 109 -5.83 12.76 5.92
N GLU A 110 -5.45 12.12 4.81
CA GLU A 110 -5.97 12.48 3.48
C GLU A 110 -7.48 12.35 3.40
N ILE A 111 -8.04 11.28 4.01
CA ILE A 111 -9.49 11.11 4.09
C ILE A 111 -10.13 12.21 4.93
N GLU A 112 -9.57 12.53 6.09
CA GLU A 112 -10.10 13.59 6.96
C GLU A 112 -10.12 14.94 6.24
N ASP A 113 -9.02 15.31 5.59
CA ASP A 113 -8.87 16.57 4.88
C ASP A 113 -9.83 16.67 3.69
N TYR A 114 -10.02 15.58 2.95
CA TYR A 114 -10.99 15.50 1.87
C TYR A 114 -12.43 15.60 2.38
N MET A 115 -12.77 14.87 3.45
CA MET A 115 -14.13 14.88 4.01
C MET A 115 -14.53 16.24 4.61
N LYS A 116 -13.57 17.06 5.05
CA LYS A 116 -13.82 18.43 5.53
C LYS A 116 -14.22 19.38 4.41
N ASN A 117 -13.61 19.24 3.22
CA ASN A 117 -13.88 20.09 2.06
C ASN A 117 -13.93 19.24 0.78
N PRO A 118 -15.02 18.49 0.56
CA PRO A 118 -15.18 17.68 -0.63
C PRO A 118 -15.15 18.58 -1.86
N ASN A 119 -14.29 18.23 -2.80
CA ASN A 119 -14.15 18.96 -4.05
C ASN A 119 -13.80 17.93 -5.13
N GLU A 120 -14.58 17.93 -6.20
CA GLU A 120 -14.47 16.93 -7.25
C GLU A 120 -13.17 17.04 -8.05
N ASP A 121 -12.73 18.25 -8.37
CA ASP A 121 -11.45 18.44 -9.06
C ASP A 121 -10.28 17.91 -8.21
N LYS A 122 -10.28 18.21 -6.90
CA LYS A 122 -9.30 17.65 -5.96
C LYS A 122 -9.40 16.14 -5.87
N PHE A 123 -10.60 15.59 -5.90
CA PHE A 123 -10.82 14.14 -5.87
C PHE A 123 -10.23 13.47 -7.11
N CYS A 124 -10.51 14.01 -8.29
CA CYS A 124 -9.97 13.53 -9.56
C CYS A 124 -8.44 13.56 -9.57
N THR A 125 -7.82 14.68 -9.23
CA THR A 125 -6.35 14.78 -9.16
C THR A 125 -5.76 13.78 -8.17
N MET A 126 -6.36 13.63 -6.99
CA MET A 126 -5.91 12.66 -5.99
C MET A 126 -6.01 11.22 -6.51
N LEU A 127 -7.05 10.87 -7.26
CA LEU A 127 -7.18 9.54 -7.87
C LEU A 127 -6.14 9.30 -8.97
N GLU A 128 -5.83 10.31 -9.78
CA GLU A 128 -4.77 10.25 -10.79
C GLU A 128 -3.40 10.00 -10.12
N ASP A 129 -3.08 10.74 -9.06
CA ASP A 129 -1.84 10.56 -8.29
C ASP A 129 -1.73 9.15 -7.71
N LYS A 130 -2.84 8.61 -7.19
CA LYS A 130 -2.90 7.24 -6.64
C LYS A 130 -2.77 6.18 -7.73
N LEU A 131 -3.35 6.40 -8.89
CA LEU A 131 -3.18 5.50 -10.03
C LEU A 131 -1.72 5.44 -10.47
N ASP A 132 -1.04 6.57 -10.51
CA ASP A 132 0.39 6.65 -10.81
C ASP A 132 1.26 5.99 -9.73
N GLU A 133 0.88 6.11 -8.46
CA GLU A 133 1.52 5.38 -7.35
C GLU A 133 1.43 3.86 -7.55
N VAL A 134 0.23 3.36 -7.85
CA VAL A 134 0.00 1.93 -8.14
C VAL A 134 0.84 1.48 -9.33
N HIS A 135 0.90 2.25 -10.41
CA HIS A 135 1.74 1.91 -11.57
C HIS A 135 3.23 1.80 -11.19
N ARG A 136 3.74 2.72 -10.36
CA ARG A 136 5.13 2.66 -9.86
C ARG A 136 5.38 1.41 -9.02
N GLU A 137 4.45 1.06 -8.13
CA GLU A 137 4.56 -0.16 -7.32
C GLU A 137 4.55 -1.43 -8.18
N MET A 138 3.68 -1.48 -9.20
CA MET A 138 3.66 -2.60 -10.14
C MET A 138 5.00 -2.78 -10.85
N GLU A 139 5.63 -1.69 -11.31
CA GLU A 139 6.93 -1.77 -11.96
C GLU A 139 8.05 -2.20 -11.00
N GLN A 140 8.02 -1.73 -9.75
CA GLN A 140 8.95 -2.20 -8.71
C GLN A 140 8.77 -3.69 -8.41
N LEU A 141 7.53 -4.17 -8.30
CA LEU A 141 7.22 -5.58 -8.06
C LEU A 141 7.69 -6.45 -9.24
N LYS A 142 7.45 -6.03 -10.48
CA LYS A 142 7.98 -6.71 -11.68
C LYS A 142 9.50 -6.73 -11.69
N HIS A 143 10.17 -5.64 -11.28
CA HIS A 143 11.62 -5.62 -11.17
C HIS A 143 12.13 -6.65 -10.15
N LYS A 144 11.52 -6.70 -8.95
CA LYS A 144 11.84 -7.70 -7.91
C LYS A 144 11.61 -9.12 -8.42
N GLU A 145 10.50 -9.37 -9.11
CA GLU A 145 10.20 -10.66 -9.72
C GLU A 145 11.28 -11.09 -10.72
N ARG A 146 11.69 -10.19 -11.64
CA ARG A 146 12.77 -10.46 -12.60
C ARG A 146 14.09 -10.77 -11.90
N PHE A 147 14.41 -10.04 -10.82
CA PHE A 147 15.60 -10.29 -10.02
C PHE A 147 15.60 -11.68 -9.40
N ILE A 148 14.49 -12.08 -8.74
CA ILE A 148 14.32 -13.40 -8.13
C ILE A 148 14.41 -14.50 -9.19
N LYS A 149 13.74 -14.33 -10.34
CA LYS A 149 13.78 -15.30 -11.45
C LYS A 149 15.19 -15.51 -11.99
N ARG A 150 15.95 -14.43 -12.17
CA ARG A 150 17.36 -14.52 -12.60
C ARG A 150 18.18 -15.30 -11.58
N LYS A 151 18.04 -15.00 -10.28
CA LYS A 151 18.75 -15.71 -9.22
C LYS A 151 18.44 -17.20 -9.18
N LEU A 152 17.18 -17.57 -9.33
CA LEU A 152 16.78 -18.97 -9.42
C LEU A 152 17.40 -19.69 -10.63
N LYS A 153 17.49 -19.01 -11.78
CA LYS A 153 18.13 -19.56 -12.98
C LYS A 153 19.63 -19.78 -12.76
N ASP A 154 20.32 -18.79 -12.19
CA ASP A 154 21.76 -18.86 -11.94
C ASP A 154 22.10 -20.04 -10.99
N LEU A 155 21.28 -20.26 -9.95
CA LEU A 155 21.45 -21.37 -9.01
C LEU A 155 21.25 -22.74 -9.66
N LYS A 156 20.18 -22.91 -10.45
CA LYS A 156 19.92 -24.18 -11.15
C LYS A 156 21.01 -24.53 -12.15
N ALA A 157 21.50 -23.54 -12.91
CA ALA A 157 22.59 -23.75 -13.87
C ALA A 157 23.93 -24.13 -13.19
N SER A 158 24.10 -23.80 -11.90
CA SER A 158 25.29 -24.18 -11.13
C SER A 158 25.24 -25.61 -10.62
N ASP A 159 24.05 -26.12 -10.31
CA ASP A 159 23.82 -27.50 -9.82
C ASP A 159 23.99 -28.55 -10.94
N GLU A 160 23.72 -28.16 -12.19
CA GLU A 160 23.89 -29.02 -13.38
C GLU A 160 25.34 -29.10 -13.89
N LYS A 161 26.24 -28.24 -13.43
CA LYS A 161 27.65 -28.26 -13.86
C LYS A 161 28.43 -29.27 -13.03
N ASN A 162 28.90 -30.31 -13.70
CA ASN A 162 29.76 -31.34 -13.14
C ASN A 162 31.07 -30.68 -12.65
N LEU A 163 31.25 -30.56 -11.32
CA LEU A 163 32.39 -29.87 -10.69
C LEU A 163 33.76 -30.51 -11.00
N ASN A 164 33.77 -31.68 -11.66
CA ASN A 164 34.97 -32.43 -12.03
C ASN A 164 35.40 -32.20 -13.50
N GLN A 165 34.79 -31.27 -14.22
CA GLN A 165 35.12 -30.98 -15.61
C GLN A 165 35.46 -29.50 -15.81
N ILE A 166 36.67 -29.23 -16.29
CA ILE A 166 37.06 -27.90 -16.76
C ILE A 166 36.47 -27.70 -18.16
N THR A 167 35.55 -26.76 -18.29
CA THR A 167 34.96 -26.38 -19.59
C THR A 167 35.44 -25.00 -19.99
N ILE A 168 36.04 -24.87 -21.17
CA ILE A 168 36.42 -23.59 -21.76
C ILE A 168 35.29 -23.14 -22.67
N GLU A 169 34.57 -22.08 -22.28
CA GLU A 169 33.47 -21.51 -23.06
C GLU A 169 33.88 -20.13 -23.59
N MET A 170 33.66 -19.89 -24.89
CA MET A 170 33.79 -18.56 -25.50
C MET A 170 32.62 -17.69 -25.03
N GLN A 171 32.91 -16.76 -24.12
CA GLN A 171 31.94 -15.80 -23.59
C GLN A 171 31.95 -14.52 -24.44
N GLN A 172 30.77 -13.90 -24.63
CA GLN A 172 30.63 -12.58 -25.23
C GLN A 172 31.40 -11.53 -24.40
N GLY A 173 31.78 -10.40 -25.01
CA GLY A 173 32.59 -9.38 -24.36
C GLY A 173 31.98 -8.87 -23.05
N HIS A 174 32.67 -9.12 -21.94
CA HIS A 174 32.30 -8.62 -20.62
C HIS A 174 33.31 -7.56 -20.17
N ASN A 175 32.84 -6.55 -19.42
CA ASN A 175 33.72 -5.60 -18.76
C ASN A 175 34.56 -6.34 -17.72
N ARG A 176 35.86 -6.49 -17.98
CA ARG A 176 36.82 -7.01 -17.00
C ARG A 176 37.38 -5.85 -16.19
N PHE A 177 37.21 -5.92 -14.88
CA PHE A 177 37.97 -5.11 -13.94
C PHE A 177 39.27 -5.86 -13.66
N VAL A 178 40.38 -5.35 -14.19
CA VAL A 178 41.71 -5.88 -13.92
C VAL A 178 42.28 -5.10 -12.75
N TYR A 179 42.57 -5.80 -11.66
CA TYR A 179 43.24 -5.26 -10.50
C TYR A 179 44.71 -5.69 -10.56
N GLU A 180 45.57 -4.79 -11.03
CA GLU A 180 47.03 -5.00 -11.07
C GLU A 180 47.65 -4.64 -9.73
N ASN A 181 47.72 -5.61 -8.83
CA ASN A 181 48.57 -5.53 -7.65
C ASN A 181 49.19 -6.90 -7.40
N LYS A 182 50.38 -6.91 -6.82
CA LYS A 182 50.98 -8.16 -6.33
C LYS A 182 50.04 -8.72 -5.26
N PHE A 183 49.47 -9.89 -5.53
CA PHE A 183 48.58 -10.57 -4.61
C PHE A 183 49.41 -11.22 -3.52
N ASP A 184 49.23 -10.78 -2.28
CA ASP A 184 49.73 -11.43 -1.08
C ASP A 184 48.53 -11.91 -0.25
N GLU A 185 48.52 -13.20 0.09
CA GLU A 185 47.43 -13.82 0.84
C GLU A 185 47.27 -13.23 2.25
N SER A 186 48.35 -12.67 2.81
CA SER A 186 48.32 -11.96 4.10
C SER A 186 47.58 -10.62 4.06
N ASP A 187 47.33 -10.08 2.86
CA ASP A 187 46.72 -8.77 2.62
C ASP A 187 45.34 -8.85 1.95
N LEU A 188 44.65 -10.00 2.06
CA LEU A 188 43.32 -10.22 1.50
C LEU A 188 42.32 -9.08 1.79
N GLU A 189 42.31 -8.56 3.02
CA GLU A 189 41.42 -7.45 3.42
C GLU A 189 41.75 -6.15 2.67
N LEU A 190 43.04 -5.84 2.47
CA LEU A 190 43.48 -4.69 1.70
C LEU A 190 43.07 -4.82 0.23
N HIS A 191 43.25 -6.01 -0.33
CA HIS A 191 42.87 -6.34 -1.70
C HIS A 191 41.34 -6.23 -1.92
N PHE A 192 40.53 -6.76 -1.00
CA PHE A 192 39.07 -6.62 -1.06
C PHE A 192 38.65 -5.16 -0.95
N ARG A 193 39.19 -4.41 0.02
CA ARG A 193 38.87 -2.99 0.20
C ARG A 193 39.15 -2.18 -1.05
N GLN A 194 40.28 -2.42 -1.71
CA GLN A 194 40.64 -1.70 -2.95
C GLN A 194 39.79 -2.16 -4.13
N ALA A 195 39.55 -3.47 -4.31
CA ALA A 195 38.71 -3.97 -5.39
C ALA A 195 37.26 -3.47 -5.28
N PHE A 196 36.69 -3.44 -4.07
CA PHE A 196 35.32 -2.97 -3.83
C PHE A 196 35.12 -1.47 -4.10
N GLN A 197 36.18 -0.65 -4.17
CA GLN A 197 36.06 0.74 -4.61
C GLN A 197 35.68 0.87 -6.09
N PHE A 198 36.02 -0.13 -6.91
CA PHE A 198 35.80 -0.10 -8.36
C PHE A 198 34.59 -0.93 -8.78
N ILE A 199 33.97 -1.69 -7.87
CA ILE A 199 32.79 -2.51 -8.16
C ILE A 199 31.52 -1.70 -7.87
N PRO A 200 30.68 -1.41 -8.88
CA PRO A 200 29.37 -0.77 -8.69
C PRO A 200 28.54 -1.45 -7.60
N LYS A 201 27.83 -0.66 -6.78
CA LYS A 201 26.95 -1.17 -5.72
C LYS A 201 25.86 -2.10 -6.27
N GLU A 202 25.46 -1.90 -7.51
CA GLU A 202 24.54 -2.75 -8.25
C GLU A 202 25.10 -4.18 -8.43
N LEU A 203 26.41 -4.31 -8.70
CA LEU A 203 27.07 -5.61 -8.81
C LEU A 203 27.25 -6.29 -7.44
N LEU A 204 27.47 -5.53 -6.38
CA LEU A 204 27.52 -6.05 -5.00
C LEU A 204 26.15 -6.52 -4.49
N SER A 205 25.11 -5.73 -4.74
CA SER A 205 23.72 -6.05 -4.38
C SER A 205 23.12 -7.15 -5.24
N MET A 206 23.73 -7.45 -6.40
CA MET A 206 23.48 -8.67 -7.15
C MET A 206 24.02 -9.92 -6.46
N GLY A 207 24.66 -9.85 -5.29
CA GLY A 207 25.15 -11.04 -4.58
C GLY A 207 26.23 -11.77 -5.39
N LEU A 208 27.28 -11.03 -5.80
CA LEU A 208 28.55 -11.63 -6.19
C LEU A 208 29.11 -12.39 -4.98
N GLY A 209 29.26 -13.70 -5.12
CA GLY A 209 29.48 -14.61 -3.99
C GLY A 209 28.15 -15.01 -3.35
N SER A 210 27.46 -15.96 -3.97
CA SER A 210 26.34 -16.65 -3.33
C SER A 210 26.80 -17.21 -1.98
N PHE A 211 26.31 -16.65 -0.88
CA PHE A 211 26.25 -17.30 0.44
C PHE A 211 25.25 -18.48 0.42
N HIS A 212 25.16 -19.21 -0.69
CA HIS A 212 24.57 -20.55 -0.72
C HIS A 212 25.60 -21.46 -0.05
N ASN A 213 25.54 -21.49 1.28
CA ASN A 213 26.27 -22.38 2.18
C ASN A 213 27.69 -22.82 1.76
N PRO A 214 28.70 -21.96 1.93
CA PRO A 214 30.11 -22.37 1.95
C PRO A 214 30.52 -23.12 3.24
N LEU A 215 29.60 -23.59 4.09
CA LEU A 215 29.95 -24.43 5.25
C LEU A 215 30.09 -25.93 4.91
N LYS A 216 30.02 -26.33 3.63
CA LYS A 216 30.43 -27.67 3.18
C LYS A 216 31.17 -27.77 1.82
N PRO A 217 32.21 -26.97 1.51
CA PRO A 217 33.22 -27.35 0.50
C PRO A 217 34.25 -28.34 1.05
N TRP A 218 34.47 -28.36 2.37
CA TRP A 218 35.54 -29.13 3.05
C TRP A 218 35.03 -30.34 3.85
N ALA A 219 33.72 -30.61 3.86
CA ALA A 219 33.12 -31.58 4.78
C ALA A 219 33.05 -33.04 4.27
N HIS A 220 33.45 -33.33 3.04
CA HIS A 220 33.59 -34.71 2.56
C HIS A 220 34.81 -34.84 1.65
N ASN A 221 35.99 -34.83 2.25
CA ASN A 221 37.11 -35.67 1.84
C ASN A 221 38.17 -35.60 2.94
N SER A 222 37.95 -36.41 3.98
CA SER A 222 39.07 -36.97 4.71
C SER A 222 39.85 -37.79 3.70
N PHE A 223 41.00 -37.27 3.24
CA PHE A 223 42.00 -38.11 2.58
C PHE A 223 42.30 -39.28 3.51
N LYS A 224 41.99 -40.48 3.05
CA LYS A 224 42.64 -41.72 3.44
C LYS A 224 43.30 -42.29 2.20
#